data_AF-A0A6A7GD30-F1
#
_entry.id   AF-A0A6A7GD30-F1
#
_cell.length_a   1.000
_cell.length_b   1.000
_cell.length_c   1.000
_cell.angle_alpha   90.00
_cell.angle_beta   90.00
_cell.angle_gamma   90.00
#
_symmetry.space_group_name_H-M   'P 1'
#
loop_
_entity.id
_entity.type
_entity.pdbx_description
1 polymer ?
#
loop_
_entity_poly.entity_id
_entity_poly.type
_entity_poly.pdbx_seq_one_letter_code
_entity_poly.pdbx_strand_id
1 'polypeptide(L)'
;GSGKTTLAKQMDACHLEADMYFMDNNGHYKFDAQKLKKAHQWCLVQCEYQLKKKKSVVIANTFVQQWEMQPYRLLAEKYKVKLNVIICTHTFENLHKVPKDILLKMEKKWQE
;
A
#
# COMPACT_ATOMS: atom_id res chain seq x y z
N GLY A 1 -2.12 -1.98 11.11
CA GLY A 1 -2.94 -3.18 11.29
C GLY A 1 -4.36 -2.86 10.89
N SER A 2 -4.83 -3.33 9.73
CA SER A 2 -6.26 -3.32 9.39
C SER A 2 -6.66 -4.60 8.66
N GLY A 3 -5.94 -5.71 8.89
CA GLY A 3 -6.14 -6.99 8.21
C GLY A 3 -5.63 -7.07 6.76
N LYS A 4 -5.18 -5.96 6.16
CA LYS A 4 -4.77 -5.89 4.73
C LYS A 4 -3.66 -6.88 4.37
N THR A 5 -2.58 -6.93 5.14
CA THR A 5 -1.46 -7.85 4.93
C THR A 5 -1.87 -9.31 5.10
N THR A 6 -2.81 -9.61 6.00
CA THR A 6 -3.34 -10.96 6.22
C THR A 6 -4.20 -11.41 5.03
N LEU A 7 -5.09 -10.55 4.54
CA LEU A 7 -5.91 -10.82 3.35
C LEU A 7 -5.04 -10.96 2.09
N ALA A 8 -4.02 -10.10 1.93
CA ALA A 8 -3.11 -10.15 0.80
C ALA A 8 -2.33 -11.47 0.73
N LYS A 9 -1.94 -12.06 1.87
CA LYS A 9 -1.24 -13.35 1.92
C LYS A 9 -2.12 -14.55 1.54
N GLN A 10 -3.44 -14.40 1.60
CA GLN A 10 -4.39 -15.45 1.18
C GLN A 10 -4.73 -15.38 -0.31
N MET A 11 -4.34 -14.30 -0.99
CA MET A 11 -4.52 -14.14 -2.43
C MET A 11 -3.30 -14.67 -3.16
N ASP A 12 -3.50 -15.44 -4.24
CA ASP A 12 -2.43 -15.83 -5.16
C ASP A 12 -2.01 -14.62 -6.04
N ALA A 13 -1.42 -13.63 -5.39
CA ALA A 13 -1.08 -12.34 -5.97
C ALA A 13 0.17 -11.76 -5.31
N CYS A 14 0.89 -10.93 -6.06
CA CYS A 14 2.05 -10.22 -5.54
C CYS A 14 1.61 -9.13 -4.57
N HIS A 15 1.97 -9.29 -3.29
CA HIS A 15 1.67 -8.32 -2.25
C HIS A 15 2.70 -7.17 -2.25
N LEU A 16 2.23 -5.93 -2.31
CA LEU A 16 3.05 -4.72 -2.28
C LEU A 16 2.52 -3.71 -1.26
N GLU A 17 3.43 -3.12 -0.49
CA GLU A 17 3.16 -2.00 0.40
C GLU A 17 4.25 -0.94 0.19
N ALA A 18 3.91 0.35 0.27
CA ALA A 18 4.87 1.44 0.23
C ALA A 18 5.87 1.32 1.38
N ASP A 19 5.45 0.79 2.54
CA ASP A 19 6.31 0.54 3.69
C ASP A 19 7.47 -0.42 3.41
N MET A 20 7.32 -1.34 2.42
CA MET A 20 8.40 -2.22 2.00
C MET A 20 9.60 -1.46 1.43
N TYR A 21 9.42 -0.22 0.97
CA TYR A 21 10.52 0.66 0.54
C TYR A 21 11.50 0.99 1.68
N PHE A 22 11.04 0.95 2.93
CA PHE A 22 11.85 1.27 4.10
C PHE A 22 12.56 0.05 4.69
N MET A 23 12.40 -1.13 4.08
CA MET A 23 13.13 -2.33 4.48
C MET A 23 14.48 -2.38 3.76
N ASP A 24 15.57 -2.54 4.51
CA ASP A 24 16.89 -2.79 3.92
C ASP A 24 17.06 -4.27 3.53
N ASN A 25 18.16 -4.58 2.84
CA ASN A 25 18.49 -5.95 2.39
C ASN A 25 18.72 -6.93 3.54
N ASN A 26 18.94 -6.43 4.76
CA ASN A 26 19.14 -7.22 5.97
C ASN A 26 17.83 -7.40 6.76
N GLY A 27 16.70 -6.87 6.26
CA GLY A 27 15.40 -6.94 6.91
C GLY A 27 15.18 -5.87 7.99
N HIS A 28 16.01 -4.84 8.09
CA HIS A 28 15.79 -3.75 9.03
C HIS A 28 14.87 -2.68 8.46
N TYR A 29 13.84 -2.34 9.24
CA TYR A 29 12.92 -1.25 8.91
C TYR A 29 13.50 0.11 9.31
N LYS A 30 13.63 1.02 8.36
CA LYS A 30 14.12 2.39 8.57
C LYS A 30 13.19 3.42 7.96
N PHE A 31 12.13 3.76 8.69
CA PHE A 31 11.17 4.77 8.27
C PHE A 31 11.80 6.15 8.11
N ASP A 32 11.40 6.85 7.04
CA ASP A 32 11.76 8.24 6.79
C ASP A 32 10.56 8.95 6.12
N ALA A 33 9.89 9.80 6.90
CA ALA A 33 8.71 10.54 6.44
C ALA A 33 8.99 11.39 5.19
N GLN A 34 10.21 11.88 5.01
CA GLN A 34 10.58 12.71 3.84
C GLN A 34 10.61 11.88 2.55
N LYS A 35 10.73 10.56 2.67
CA LYS A 35 10.75 9.62 1.55
C LYS A 35 9.39 8.99 1.24
N LEU A 36 8.32 9.33 1.97
CA LEU A 36 6.97 8.79 1.71
C LEU A 36 6.56 8.91 0.24
N LYS A 37 6.73 10.09 -0.37
CA LYS A 37 6.42 10.28 -1.80
C LYS A 37 7.18 9.31 -2.70
N LYS A 38 8.47 9.07 -2.41
CA LYS A 38 9.31 8.11 -3.15
C LYS A 38 8.87 6.66 -2.88
N ALA A 39 8.48 6.33 -1.65
CA ALA A 39 7.96 5.02 -1.29
C ALA A 39 6.67 4.67 -2.05
N HIS A 40 5.73 5.61 -2.14
CA HIS A 40 4.50 5.43 -2.93
C HIS A 40 4.80 5.30 -4.44
N GLN A 41 5.73 6.10 -4.97
CA GLN A 41 6.15 5.99 -6.36
C GLN A 41 6.84 4.65 -6.65
N TRP A 42 7.69 4.17 -5.73
CA TRP A 42 8.30 2.85 -5.82
C TRP A 42 7.24 1.75 -5.85
N CYS A 43 6.24 1.82 -4.96
CA CYS A 43 5.13 0.86 -4.91
C CYS A 43 4.36 0.82 -6.24
N LEU A 44 4.09 1.99 -6.83
CA LEU A 44 3.43 2.09 -8.14
C LEU A 44 4.26 1.46 -9.27
N VAL A 45 5.58 1.72 -9.30
CA VAL A 45 6.49 1.13 -10.30
C VAL A 45 6.56 -0.39 -10.15
N GLN A 46 6.60 -0.90 -8.92
CA GLN A 46 6.56 -2.34 -8.67
C GLN A 46 5.24 -2.96 -9.14
N CYS A 47 4.11 -2.29 -8.90
CA CYS A 47 2.82 -2.73 -9.40
C CYS A 47 2.82 -2.84 -10.93
N GLU A 48 3.25 -1.80 -11.63
CA GLU A 48 3.35 -1.82 -13.10
C GLU A 48 4.28 -2.95 -13.58
N TYR A 49 5.42 -3.17 -12.91
CA TYR A 49 6.34 -4.24 -13.26
C TYR A 49 5.70 -5.64 -13.16
N GLN A 50 4.91 -5.89 -12.11
CA GLN A 50 4.21 -7.18 -11.96
C GLN A 50 3.06 -7.34 -12.97
N LEU A 51 2.33 -6.25 -13.26
CA LEU A 51 1.28 -6.25 -14.29
C LEU A 51 1.86 -6.53 -15.70
N LYS A 52 3.02 -5.97 -16.03
CA LYS A 52 3.76 -6.29 -17.28
C LYS A 52 4.08 -7.78 -17.40
N LYS A 53 4.29 -8.46 -16.27
CA LYS A 53 4.53 -9.91 -16.18
C LYS A 53 3.25 -10.73 -16.13
N LYS A 54 2.08 -10.11 -16.36
CA LYS A 54 0.75 -10.73 -16.29
C LYS A 54 0.43 -11.34 -14.92
N LYS A 55 0.99 -10.80 -13.85
CA LYS A 55 0.72 -11.25 -12.48
C LYS A 55 -0.36 -10.39 -11.82
N SER A 56 -1.19 -11.03 -11.00
CA SER A 56 -2.08 -10.33 -10.08
C SER A 56 -1.28 -9.62 -8.99
N VAL A 57 -1.75 -8.45 -8.57
CA VAL A 57 -1.08 -7.61 -7.56
C VAL A 57 -2.11 -7.17 -6.53
N VAL A 58 -1.73 -7.20 -5.25
CA VAL A 58 -2.50 -6.66 -4.14
C VAL A 58 -1.69 -5.56 -3.48
N ILE A 59 -2.30 -4.39 -3.31
CA ILE A 59 -1.65 -3.22 -2.73
C ILE A 59 -2.31 -2.90 -1.40
N ALA A 60 -1.57 -3.05 -0.31
CA ALA A 60 -2.09 -2.92 1.05
C ALA A 60 -1.73 -1.59 1.72
N ASN A 61 -1.69 -0.50 0.95
CA ASN A 61 -1.40 0.83 1.47
C ASN A 61 -2.57 1.43 2.25
N THR A 62 -2.25 2.31 3.19
CA THR A 62 -3.24 3.23 3.77
C THR A 62 -3.36 4.40 2.81
N PHE A 63 -4.26 4.31 1.83
CA PHE A 63 -4.60 5.43 0.94
C PHE A 63 -5.35 6.47 1.77
N VAL A 64 -4.67 7.52 2.20
CA VAL A 64 -5.26 8.56 3.05
C VAL A 64 -6.04 9.56 2.20
N GLN A 65 -5.67 9.71 0.92
CA GLN A 65 -6.31 10.66 0.01
C GLN A 65 -6.71 9.96 -1.29
N GLN A 66 -7.92 10.23 -1.79
CA GLN A 66 -8.47 9.55 -2.97
C GLN A 66 -7.59 9.71 -4.23
N TRP A 67 -6.84 10.81 -4.36
CA TRP A 67 -5.94 11.02 -5.50
C TRP A 67 -4.76 10.03 -5.51
N GLU A 68 -4.40 9.44 -4.37
CA GLU A 68 -3.33 8.43 -4.28
C GLU A 68 -3.71 7.13 -5.01
N MET A 69 -5.00 6.89 -5.25
CA MET A 69 -5.51 5.76 -6.03
C MET A 69 -5.54 6.00 -7.54
N GLN A 70 -5.52 7.26 -7.99
CA GLN A 70 -5.64 7.59 -9.42
C GLN A 70 -4.56 6.92 -10.29
N PRO A 71 -3.27 6.90 -9.89
CA PRO A 71 -2.24 6.21 -10.68
C PRO A 71 -2.52 4.70 -10.86
N TYR A 72 -3.12 4.05 -9.86
CA TYR A 72 -3.47 2.63 -9.95
C TYR A 72 -4.66 2.37 -10.86
N ARG A 73 -5.63 3.30 -10.92
CA ARG A 73 -6.72 3.25 -11.91
C ARG A 73 -6.19 3.34 -13.33
N LEU A 74 -5.27 4.27 -13.59
CA LEU A 74 -4.62 4.41 -14.89
C LEU A 74 -3.82 3.16 -15.29
N LEU A 75 -3.13 2.52 -14.35
CA LEU A 75 -2.47 1.24 -14.61
C LEU A 75 -3.49 0.13 -14.95
N ALA A 76 -4.62 0.07 -14.23
CA ALA A 76 -5.63 -0.93 -14.49
C ALA A 76 -6.21 -0.80 -15.91
N GLU A 77 -6.50 0.42 -16.35
CA GLU A 77 -6.95 0.73 -17.71
C GLU A 77 -5.88 0.37 -18.75
N LYS A 78 -4.64 0.81 -18.54
CA LYS A 78 -3.50 0.57 -19.45
C LYS A 78 -3.27 -0.93 -19.68
N TYR A 79 -3.35 -1.75 -18.65
CA TYR A 79 -3.15 -3.20 -18.72
C TYR A 79 -4.44 -3.99 -18.93
N LYS A 80 -5.59 -3.33 -19.05
CA LYS A 80 -6.92 -3.95 -19.19
C LYS A 80 -7.20 -5.00 -18.11
N VAL A 81 -6.82 -4.71 -16.87
CA VAL A 81 -7.04 -5.59 -15.71
C VAL A 81 -8.20 -5.09 -14.87
N LYS A 82 -8.90 -6.02 -14.19
CA LYS A 82 -9.97 -5.66 -13.26
C LYS A 82 -9.39 -5.06 -11.99
N LEU A 83 -9.77 -3.82 -11.67
CA LEU A 83 -9.45 -3.17 -10.41
C LEU A 83 -10.55 -3.48 -9.38
N ASN A 84 -10.17 -4.05 -8.24
CA ASN A 84 -11.05 -4.19 -7.08
C ASN A 84 -10.48 -3.32 -5.94
N VAL A 85 -11.31 -2.43 -5.40
CA VAL A 85 -10.94 -1.60 -4.23
C VAL A 85 -11.65 -2.16 -3.02
N ILE A 86 -10.88 -2.57 -2.01
CA ILE A 86 -11.39 -3.08 -0.74
C ILE A 86 -11.02 -2.07 0.34
N ILE A 87 -12.03 -1.46 0.96
CA ILE A 87 -11.84 -0.53 2.07
C ILE A 87 -11.89 -1.32 3.37
N CYS A 88 -10.75 -1.44 4.05
CA CYS A 88 -10.70 -2.08 5.36
C CYS A 88 -10.95 -1.02 6.45
N THR A 89 -12.18 -0.97 6.97
CA THR A 89 -12.59 -0.04 8.04
C THR A 89 -12.26 -0.53 9.45
N HIS A 90 -11.77 -1.77 9.61
CA HIS A 90 -11.53 -2.38 10.92
C HIS A 90 -10.12 -2.11 11.45
N THR A 91 -10.06 -1.68 12.71
CA THR A 91 -8.87 -1.52 13.56
C THR A 91 -8.32 -2.89 13.94
N PHE A 92 -7.20 -3.29 13.33
CA PHE A 92 -6.39 -4.41 13.82
C PHE A 92 -5.12 -3.89 14.49
N GLU A 93 -4.54 -4.69 15.37
CA GLU A 93 -3.40 -4.28 16.19
C GLU A 93 -2.24 -3.65 15.38
N ASN A 94 -1.64 -2.65 16.00
CA ASN A 94 -0.57 -1.84 15.44
C ASN A 94 0.75 -2.64 15.44
N LEU A 95 0.87 -3.58 14.51
CA LEU A 95 2.00 -4.50 14.38
C LEU A 95 3.37 -3.78 14.31
N HIS A 96 3.40 -2.56 13.76
CA HIS A 96 4.62 -1.78 13.55
C HIS A 96 4.93 -0.76 14.66
N LYS A 97 4.19 -0.80 15.78
CA LYS A 97 4.32 0.15 16.91
C LYS A 97 4.32 1.61 16.44
N VAL A 98 3.54 1.93 15.40
CA VAL A 98 3.41 3.30 14.90
C VAL A 98 2.95 4.19 16.07
N PRO A 99 3.67 5.27 16.41
CA PRO A 99 3.31 6.14 17.51
C PRO A 99 1.85 6.64 17.41
N LYS A 100 1.14 6.72 18.54
CA LYS A 100 -0.31 7.05 18.58
C LYS A 100 -0.63 8.41 17.94
N ASP A 101 0.28 9.36 18.00
CA ASP A 101 0.16 10.67 17.37
C ASP A 101 0.17 10.61 15.83
N ILE A 102 0.90 9.66 15.25
CA ILE A 102 0.87 9.39 13.81
C ILE A 102 -0.46 8.74 13.42
N LEU A 103 -0.98 7.80 14.23
CA LEU A 103 -2.29 7.19 13.99
C LEU A 103 -3.41 8.23 13.98
N LEU A 104 -3.43 9.13 14.96
CA LEU A 104 -4.40 10.23 15.04
C LEU A 104 -4.28 11.20 13.85
N LYS A 105 -3.06 11.46 13.36
CA LYS A 105 -2.85 12.27 12.15
C LYS A 105 -3.34 11.57 10.88
N MET A 106 -3.21 10.25 10.80
CA MET A 106 -3.73 9.45 9.68
C MET A 106 -5.26 9.42 9.69
N GLU A 107 -5.86 9.22 10.87
CA GLU A 107 -7.32 9.26 11.06
C GLU A 107 -7.91 10.63 10.73
N LYS A 108 -7.25 11.73 11.14
CA LYS A 108 -7.71 13.09 10.85
C LYS A 108 -7.54 13.52 9.39
N LYS A 109 -6.67 12.85 8.63
CA LYS A 109 -6.46 13.11 7.20
C LYS A 109 -7.32 12.25 6.28
N TRP A 110 -8.00 11.23 6.83
CA TRP A 110 -8.95 10.41 6.10
C TRP A 110 -10.13 11.27 5.62
N GLN A 111 -10.43 11.20 4.34
CA GLN A 111 -11.60 11.83 3.73
C GLN A 111 -12.41 10.73 3.05
N GLU A 112 -13.72 10.69 3.35
CA GLU A 112 -14.68 9.80 2.68
C GLU A 112 -14.72 10.01 1.16
#